data_AF-A0A7V3STX8-F1
#
_entry.id   AF-A0A7V3STX8-F1
#
_cell.length_a   1.000
_cell.length_b   1.000
_cell.length_c   1.000
_cell.angle_alpha   90.00
_cell.angle_beta   90.00
_cell.angle_gamma   90.00
#
_symmetry.space_group_name_H-M   'P 1'
#
loop_
_entity.id
_entity.type
_entity.pdbx_description
1 polymer ?
#
loop_
_entity_poly.entity_id
_entity_poly.type
_entity_poly.pdbx_seq_one_letter_code
_entity_poly.pdbx_strand_id
1 'polypeptide(L)'
;MRQFIVLFFILMLVTPVYSAYKIYLKNGSVIEGVNSYTEDNGSMTIYFKTGSMTLEKDSLLKIEGYGEESVKEKSIEESGVSEKHMEDEGKVNRSIVGSDIEKKDELNKIRSEIEALNSEIKITEEREIELVNQINEKMGKRYMYNVYQLRRLESEIEPLRQELYSVQKKKQELVQKRNSLEDMLKGQQ
;
A
#
# COMPACT_ATOMS: atom_id res chain seq x y z
N MET A 1 0.78 -38.49 39.00
CA MET A 1 0.95 -37.01 38.91
C MET A 1 1.94 -36.56 37.83
N ARG A 2 3.09 -37.22 37.62
CA ARG A 2 4.07 -36.84 36.57
C ARG A 2 3.57 -36.99 35.12
N GLN A 3 2.64 -37.90 34.83
CA GLN A 3 2.11 -38.12 33.47
C GLN A 3 1.12 -37.05 32.98
N PHE A 4 0.44 -36.34 33.88
CA PHE A 4 -0.47 -35.25 33.52
C PHE A 4 0.28 -33.96 33.14
N ILE A 5 1.50 -33.75 33.65
CA ILE A 5 2.33 -32.58 33.33
C ILE A 5 2.84 -32.64 31.89
N VAL A 6 3.22 -33.84 31.42
CA VAL A 6 3.70 -34.02 30.03
C VAL A 6 2.57 -33.81 29.01
N LEU A 7 1.35 -34.23 29.34
CA LEU A 7 0.17 -34.03 28.49
C LEU A 7 -0.18 -32.53 28.34
N PHE A 8 -0.02 -31.74 29.41
CA PHE A 8 -0.25 -30.29 29.37
C PHE A 8 0.79 -29.55 28.51
N PHE A 9 2.05 -30.02 28.50
CA PHE A 9 3.10 -29.48 27.63
C PHE A 9 2.89 -29.81 26.14
N ILE A 10 2.31 -30.97 25.82
CA ILE A 10 1.98 -31.34 24.43
C ILE A 10 0.77 -30.55 23.91
N LEU A 11 -0.20 -30.23 24.78
CA LEU A 11 -1.41 -29.49 24.39
C LEU A 11 -1.14 -28.01 24.09
N MET A 12 -0.13 -27.40 24.74
CA MET A 12 0.29 -26.00 24.49
C MET A 12 1.10 -25.79 23.20
N LEU A 13 1.51 -26.87 22.52
CA LEU A 13 2.40 -26.80 21.35
C LEU A 13 1.66 -26.68 20.01
N VAL A 14 0.33 -26.66 20.02
CA VAL A 14 -0.51 -26.49 18.82
C VAL A 14 -1.27 -25.18 18.91
N THR A 15 -0.54 -24.06 19.03
CA THR A 15 -1.14 -22.78 18.62
C THR A 15 -1.05 -22.71 17.09
N PRO A 16 -2.18 -22.59 16.40
CA PRO A 16 -2.14 -22.42 14.96
C PRO A 16 -1.55 -21.05 14.65
N VAL A 17 -0.48 -21.04 13.84
CA VAL A 17 0.11 -19.82 13.29
C VAL A 17 -0.80 -19.31 12.16
N TYR A 18 -2.01 -18.87 12.53
CA TYR A 18 -2.89 -18.20 11.58
C TYR A 18 -2.35 -16.79 11.31
N SER A 19 -2.52 -16.31 10.07
CA SER A 19 -2.39 -14.89 9.78
C SER A 19 -3.33 -14.13 10.70
N ALA A 20 -2.82 -13.12 11.39
CA ALA A 20 -3.58 -12.40 12.39
C ALA A 20 -4.77 -11.64 11.76
N TYR A 21 -4.63 -11.23 10.49
CA TYR A 21 -5.63 -10.43 9.80
C TYR A 21 -5.90 -10.88 8.36
N LYS A 22 -7.10 -10.58 7.88
CA LYS A 22 -7.54 -10.56 6.49
C LYS A 22 -8.02 -9.16 6.15
N ILE A 23 -7.51 -8.59 5.06
CA ILE A 23 -7.84 -7.24 4.64
C ILE A 23 -8.69 -7.32 3.37
N TYR A 24 -9.88 -6.73 3.42
CA TYR A 24 -10.81 -6.68 2.29
C TYR A 24 -10.78 -5.30 1.68
N LEU A 25 -10.68 -5.23 0.36
CA LEU A 25 -10.63 -3.99 -0.41
C LEU A 25 -11.97 -3.73 -1.12
N LYS A 26 -12.23 -2.46 -1.42
CA LYS A 26 -13.47 -2.03 -2.11
C LYS A 26 -13.59 -2.58 -3.53
N ASN A 27 -12.49 -2.96 -4.17
CA ASN A 27 -12.48 -3.62 -5.47
C ASN A 27 -12.86 -5.11 -5.40
N GLY A 28 -13.13 -5.65 -4.20
CA GLY A 28 -13.47 -7.07 -3.99
C GLY A 28 -12.26 -7.98 -3.76
N SER A 29 -11.04 -7.45 -3.88
CA SER A 29 -9.82 -8.21 -3.58
C SER A 29 -9.68 -8.44 -2.07
N VAL A 30 -9.10 -9.59 -1.72
CA VAL A 30 -8.80 -9.97 -0.35
C VAL A 30 -7.30 -10.24 -0.22
N ILE A 31 -6.70 -9.62 0.78
CA ILE A 31 -5.30 -9.81 1.14
C ILE A 31 -5.28 -10.72 2.37
N GLU A 32 -4.72 -11.91 2.17
CA GLU A 32 -4.55 -12.91 3.22
C GLU A 32 -3.09 -13.00 3.66
N GLY A 33 -2.83 -13.60 4.82
CA GLY A 33 -1.45 -13.74 5.30
C GLY A 33 -0.91 -12.52 6.05
N VAL A 34 -1.78 -11.58 6.44
CA VAL A 34 -1.37 -10.33 7.12
C VAL A 34 -0.99 -10.62 8.57
N ASN A 35 0.21 -10.19 8.96
CA ASN A 35 0.72 -10.32 10.33
C ASN A 35 0.34 -9.09 11.17
N SER A 36 0.53 -7.90 10.61
CA SER A 36 0.20 -6.62 11.26
C SER A 36 -0.01 -5.54 10.20
N TYR A 37 -0.48 -4.38 10.63
CA TYR A 37 -0.61 -3.20 9.77
C TYR A 37 -0.32 -1.93 10.59
N THR A 38 0.15 -0.89 9.91
CA THR A 38 0.24 0.48 10.44
C THR A 38 -0.57 1.42 9.55
N GLU A 39 -1.14 2.46 10.17
CA GLU A 39 -1.91 3.48 9.46
C GLU A 39 -1.20 4.83 9.61
N ASP A 40 -0.80 5.41 8.48
CA ASP A 40 -0.07 6.68 8.41
C ASP A 40 -0.75 7.60 7.38
N ASN A 41 -1.33 8.71 7.86
CA ASN A 41 -1.91 9.82 7.07
C ASN A 41 -2.38 9.48 5.63
N GLY A 42 -3.47 8.71 5.54
CA GLY A 42 -4.12 8.36 4.26
C GLY A 42 -3.58 7.10 3.58
N SER A 43 -2.50 6.51 4.10
CA SER A 43 -1.93 5.24 3.66
C SER A 43 -1.95 4.19 4.77
N MET A 44 -1.94 2.93 4.38
CA MET A 44 -1.84 1.78 5.26
C MET A 44 -0.69 0.91 4.80
N THR A 45 0.28 0.65 5.68
CA THR A 45 1.34 -0.32 5.42
C THR A 45 0.96 -1.65 6.05
N ILE A 46 0.87 -2.67 5.21
CA ILE A 46 0.50 -4.04 5.60
C ILE A 46 1.78 -4.86 5.66
N TYR A 47 2.00 -5.53 6.77
CA TYR A 47 3.18 -6.36 7.01
C TYR A 47 2.81 -7.84 6.91
N PHE A 48 3.56 -8.55 6.08
CA PHE A 48 3.53 -9.99 5.93
C PHE A 48 4.79 -10.59 6.53
N LYS A 49 4.82 -11.92 6.64
CA LYS A 49 6.03 -12.64 7.02
C LYS A 49 7.21 -12.41 6.06
N THR A 50 6.94 -12.07 4.80
CA THR A 50 7.93 -11.97 3.72
C THR A 50 8.17 -10.55 3.18
N GLY A 51 7.57 -9.54 3.81
CA GLY A 51 7.73 -8.17 3.35
C GLY A 51 6.56 -7.31 3.76
N SER A 52 6.42 -6.17 3.12
CA SER A 52 5.31 -5.25 3.32
C SER A 52 4.79 -4.74 1.98
N MET A 53 3.55 -4.27 2.00
CA MET A 53 2.97 -3.48 0.91
C MET A 53 2.29 -2.25 1.51
N THR A 54 2.20 -1.19 0.73
CA THR A 54 1.47 0.02 1.12
C THR A 54 0.25 0.19 0.22
N LEU A 55 -0.89 0.48 0.83
CA LEU A 55 -2.16 0.75 0.15
C LEU A 55 -2.71 2.09 0.56
N GLU A 56 -3.51 2.70 -0.31
CA GLU A 56 -4.30 3.86 0.08
C GLU A 56 -5.43 3.43 1.00
N LYS A 57 -5.64 4.17 2.09
CA LYS A 57 -6.68 3.84 3.09
C LYS A 57 -8.08 3.87 2.48
N ASP A 58 -8.30 4.71 1.48
CA ASP A 58 -9.58 4.82 0.77
C ASP A 58 -9.94 3.57 -0.03
N SER A 59 -8.96 2.70 -0.32
CA SER A 59 -9.19 1.41 -0.98
C SER A 59 -9.74 0.34 -0.01
N LEU A 60 -9.66 0.57 1.31
CA LEU A 60 -10.04 -0.39 2.33
C LEU A 60 -11.58 -0.51 2.49
N LEU A 61 -12.07 -1.74 2.55
CA LEU A 61 -13.46 -2.05 2.88
C LEU A 61 -13.62 -2.44 4.36
N LYS A 62 -12.84 -3.43 4.82
CA LYS A 62 -12.85 -3.91 6.21
C LYS A 62 -11.59 -4.72 6.52
N ILE A 63 -11.28 -4.86 7.80
CA ILE A 63 -10.23 -5.74 8.32
C ILE A 63 -10.89 -6.73 9.27
N GLU A 64 -10.60 -8.02 9.09
CA GLU A 64 -11.03 -9.08 10.00
C GLU A 64 -9.80 -9.75 10.62
N GLY A 65 -9.77 -9.94 11.94
CA GLY A 65 -8.63 -10.57 12.60
C GLY A 65 -8.76 -10.72 14.10
N TYR A 66 -7.82 -11.48 14.69
CA TYR A 66 -7.81 -11.87 16.11
C TYR A 66 -6.58 -11.31 16.88
N GLY A 67 -6.11 -10.11 16.52
CA GLY A 67 -5.02 -9.42 17.23
C GLY A 67 -5.51 -8.12 17.89
N GLU A 68 -4.81 -7.68 18.96
CA GLU A 68 -5.07 -6.39 19.60
C GLU A 68 -4.98 -5.24 18.59
N GLU A 69 -5.93 -4.32 18.68
CA GLU A 69 -6.06 -3.13 17.82
C GLU A 69 -4.75 -2.33 17.72
N SER A 70 -4.54 -1.77 16.52
CA SER A 70 -3.52 -0.80 16.11
C SER A 70 -2.73 -0.13 17.23
N VAL A 71 -1.40 -0.24 17.20
CA VAL A 71 -0.49 0.67 17.90
C VAL A 71 -0.67 2.06 17.27
N LYS A 72 -1.59 2.86 17.83
CA LYS A 72 -1.73 4.29 17.51
C LYS A 72 -0.57 5.02 18.17
N GLU A 73 0.53 5.19 17.44
CA GLU A 73 1.57 6.11 17.87
C GLU A 73 1.10 7.54 17.59
N LYS A 74 0.99 8.29 18.69
CA LYS A 74 0.33 9.59 18.81
C LYS A 74 1.23 10.67 18.20
N SER A 75 0.64 11.40 17.26
CA SER A 75 1.07 12.70 16.74
C SER A 75 1.66 13.65 17.79
N ILE A 76 2.77 14.34 17.45
CA ILE A 76 3.21 15.58 18.09
C ILE A 76 3.38 16.66 17.02
N GLU A 77 2.36 17.51 16.98
CA GLU A 77 2.33 18.98 16.89
C GLU A 77 3.42 19.77 16.14
N GLU A 78 2.88 20.51 15.16
CA GLU A 78 3.16 21.89 14.73
C GLU A 78 4.06 22.77 15.62
N SER A 79 5.01 23.42 14.94
CA SER A 79 5.49 24.79 15.16
C SER A 79 6.15 25.20 13.83
N GLY A 80 5.75 26.21 13.07
CA GLY A 80 5.18 27.51 13.43
C GLY A 80 6.23 28.57 13.10
N VAL A 81 6.16 29.19 11.91
CA VAL A 81 6.82 30.49 11.63
C VAL A 81 5.96 31.30 10.64
N SER A 82 5.69 32.52 11.09
CA SER A 82 4.99 33.67 10.49
C SER A 82 5.87 34.42 9.49
N GLU A 83 5.28 35.10 8.48
CA GLU A 83 5.57 36.53 8.25
C GLU A 83 4.59 37.23 7.27
N LYS A 84 4.34 38.52 7.58
CA LYS A 84 3.44 39.49 6.94
C LYS A 84 4.17 40.35 5.88
N HIS A 85 3.46 40.78 4.82
CA HIS A 85 3.46 42.14 4.21
C HIS A 85 2.43 42.17 3.06
N MET A 86 1.27 42.84 3.15
CA MET A 86 0.89 44.24 2.85
C MET A 86 1.03 44.72 1.38
N GLU A 87 -0.16 44.94 0.77
CA GLU A 87 -0.60 46.05 -0.14
C GLU A 87 0.13 46.19 -1.51
N ASP A 88 -0.43 46.64 -2.64
CA ASP A 88 -1.60 47.46 -2.96
C ASP A 88 -1.94 47.30 -4.47
N GLU A 89 -3.10 47.85 -4.85
CA GLU A 89 -3.81 47.96 -6.12
C GLU A 89 -3.04 48.28 -7.42
N GLY A 90 -3.61 47.89 -8.58
CA GLY A 90 -3.17 48.41 -9.88
C GLY A 90 -3.76 47.76 -11.13
N LYS A 91 -4.92 48.26 -11.55
CA LYS A 91 -5.73 47.96 -12.76
C LYS A 91 -5.00 47.92 -14.14
N VAL A 92 -5.55 47.06 -15.03
CA VAL A 92 -5.85 47.25 -16.48
C VAL A 92 -4.71 46.98 -17.49
N ASN A 93 -4.84 45.94 -18.35
CA ASN A 93 -5.44 46.06 -19.69
C ASN A 93 -5.60 44.73 -20.45
N ARG A 94 -6.63 44.72 -21.31
CA ARG A 94 -7.04 43.66 -22.25
C ARG A 94 -5.94 43.23 -23.23
N SER A 95 -5.72 41.92 -23.30
CA SER A 95 -5.54 41.05 -24.49
C SER A 95 -5.06 39.70 -23.92
N ILE A 96 -5.70 38.55 -24.09
CA ILE A 96 -5.61 37.69 -25.28
C ILE A 96 -6.63 36.55 -25.03
N VAL A 97 -7.69 36.48 -25.84
CA VAL A 97 -8.72 35.41 -25.76
C VAL A 97 -8.18 34.05 -26.29
N GLY A 98 -6.91 34.00 -26.70
CA GLY A 98 -6.21 32.78 -27.13
C GLY A 98 -5.47 32.01 -26.03
N SER A 99 -5.03 32.66 -24.94
CA SER A 99 -4.19 32.00 -23.91
C SER A 99 -4.99 31.10 -22.97
N ASP A 100 -6.27 31.40 -22.77
CA ASP A 100 -7.12 30.62 -21.86
C ASP A 100 -7.56 29.30 -22.48
N ILE A 101 -7.61 29.19 -23.81
CA ILE A 101 -7.92 27.94 -24.51
C ILE A 101 -6.72 26.99 -24.42
N GLU A 102 -5.51 27.46 -24.72
CA GLU A 102 -4.28 26.66 -24.63
C GLU A 102 -4.01 26.18 -23.20
N LYS A 103 -4.15 27.05 -22.19
CA LYS A 103 -4.03 26.65 -20.78
C LYS A 103 -5.09 25.63 -20.36
N LYS A 104 -6.32 25.75 -20.85
CA LYS A 104 -7.40 24.80 -20.57
C LYS A 104 -7.15 23.44 -21.22
N ASP A 105 -6.58 23.43 -22.42
CA ASP A 105 -6.20 22.20 -23.13
C ASP A 105 -5.03 21.49 -22.43
N GLU A 106 -4.04 22.23 -21.93
CA GLU A 106 -2.96 21.69 -21.09
C GLU A 106 -3.47 21.10 -19.77
N LEU A 107 -4.37 21.81 -19.07
CA LEU A 107 -4.99 21.31 -17.83
C LEU A 107 -5.81 20.04 -18.08
N ASN A 108 -6.56 19.98 -19.17
CA ASN A 108 -7.32 18.78 -19.55
C ASN A 108 -6.40 17.61 -19.87
N LYS A 109 -5.25 17.87 -20.51
CA LYS A 109 -4.23 16.85 -20.79
C LYS A 109 -3.60 16.31 -19.51
N ILE A 110 -3.21 17.19 -18.58
CA ILE A 110 -2.66 16.79 -17.26
C ILE A 110 -3.67 15.95 -16.49
N ARG A 111 -4.95 16.35 -16.46
CA ARG A 111 -6.02 15.56 -15.82
C ARG A 111 -6.18 14.19 -16.44
N SER A 112 -6.20 14.10 -17.77
CA SER A 112 -6.30 12.83 -18.49
C SER A 112 -5.09 11.92 -18.19
N GLU A 113 -3.90 12.50 -18.06
CA GLU A 113 -2.69 11.75 -17.70
C GLU A 113 -2.73 11.25 -16.24
N ILE A 114 -3.24 12.06 -15.30
CA ILE A 114 -3.47 11.63 -13.91
C ILE A 114 -4.46 10.46 -13.86
N GLU A 115 -5.57 10.53 -14.61
CA GLU A 115 -6.55 9.43 -14.69
C GLU A 115 -5.95 8.15 -15.29
N ALA A 116 -5.11 8.28 -16.32
CA ALA A 116 -4.39 7.16 -16.90
C ALA A 116 -3.41 6.53 -15.90
N LEU A 117 -2.65 7.36 -15.17
CA LEU A 117 -1.73 6.89 -14.13
C LEU A 117 -2.46 6.22 -12.98
N ASN A 118 -3.60 6.75 -12.54
CA ASN A 118 -4.43 6.11 -11.50
C ASN A 118 -4.92 4.73 -11.94
N SER A 119 -5.30 4.59 -13.21
CA SER A 119 -5.70 3.30 -13.78
C SER A 119 -4.52 2.32 -13.81
N GLU A 120 -3.32 2.77 -14.18
CA GLU A 120 -2.13 1.94 -14.20
C GLU A 120 -1.64 1.55 -12.79
N ILE A 121 -1.74 2.47 -11.83
CA ILE A 121 -1.47 2.21 -10.41
C ILE A 121 -2.40 1.09 -9.94
N LYS A 122 -3.71 1.21 -10.19
CA LYS A 122 -4.69 0.20 -9.79
C LYS A 122 -4.37 -1.20 -10.36
N ILE A 123 -4.02 -1.27 -11.64
CA ILE A 123 -3.61 -2.55 -12.27
C ILE A 123 -2.36 -3.12 -11.60
N THR A 124 -1.38 -2.25 -11.30
CA THR A 124 -0.13 -2.64 -10.65
C THR A 124 -0.38 -3.12 -9.21
N GLU A 125 -1.32 -2.49 -8.49
CA GLU A 125 -1.76 -2.92 -7.15
C GLU A 125 -2.46 -4.27 -7.16
N GLU A 126 -3.35 -4.51 -8.12
CA GLU A 126 -4.00 -5.81 -8.28
C GLU A 126 -2.98 -6.92 -8.53
N ARG A 127 -1.94 -6.64 -9.34
CA ARG A 127 -0.83 -7.58 -9.55
C ARG A 127 0.02 -7.79 -8.29
N GLU A 128 0.29 -6.73 -7.53
CA GLU A 128 1.01 -6.81 -6.24
C GLU A 128 0.28 -7.74 -5.26
N ILE A 129 -1.03 -7.54 -5.10
CA ILE A 129 -1.90 -8.37 -4.25
C ILE A 129 -1.86 -9.83 -4.68
N GLU A 130 -1.99 -10.08 -5.99
CA GLU A 130 -1.95 -11.43 -6.55
C GLU A 130 -0.63 -12.15 -6.21
N LEU A 131 0.51 -11.47 -6.43
CA LEU A 131 1.84 -12.03 -6.16
C LEU A 131 2.04 -12.32 -4.66
N VAL A 132 1.61 -11.41 -3.79
CA VAL A 132 1.67 -11.61 -2.33
C VAL A 132 0.84 -12.84 -1.93
N ASN A 133 -0.38 -12.96 -2.44
CA ASN A 133 -1.24 -14.11 -2.15
C ASN A 133 -0.61 -15.43 -2.63
N GLN A 134 -0.03 -15.45 -3.84
CA GLN A 134 0.66 -16.64 -4.36
C GLN A 134 1.88 -17.04 -3.50
N ILE A 135 2.68 -16.06 -3.07
CA ILE A 135 3.83 -16.29 -2.18
C ILE A 135 3.35 -16.86 -0.85
N ASN A 136 2.32 -16.25 -0.26
CA ASN A 136 1.75 -16.68 1.02
C ASN A 136 1.17 -18.10 0.94
N GLU A 137 0.44 -18.42 -0.13
CA GLU A 137 -0.14 -19.76 -0.33
C GLU A 137 0.96 -20.84 -0.45
N LYS A 138 2.02 -20.55 -1.21
CA LYS A 138 3.18 -21.45 -1.36
C LYS A 138 3.93 -21.62 -0.03
N MET A 139 4.08 -20.56 0.75
CA MET A 139 4.75 -20.61 2.05
C MET A 139 3.92 -21.27 3.16
N GLY A 140 2.59 -21.18 3.12
CA GLY A 140 1.71 -21.78 4.13
C GLY A 140 1.86 -23.30 4.25
N LYS A 141 2.38 -23.95 3.20
CA LYS A 141 2.57 -25.41 3.14
C LYS A 141 3.92 -25.89 3.73
N ARG A 142 4.74 -24.98 4.28
CA ARG A 142 6.14 -25.26 4.70
C ARG A 142 6.32 -26.19 5.90
N TYR A 143 5.32 -26.35 6.77
CA TYR A 143 5.50 -26.98 8.10
C TYR A 143 5.91 -28.46 8.09
N MET A 144 5.80 -29.16 6.96
CA MET A 144 6.07 -30.60 6.85
C MET A 144 7.11 -30.96 5.78
N TYR A 145 7.88 -29.99 5.28
CA TYR A 145 8.77 -30.20 4.14
C TYR A 145 10.17 -30.65 4.56
N ASN A 146 10.71 -31.63 3.85
CA ASN A 146 12.12 -32.02 3.94
C ASN A 146 13.02 -31.00 3.21
N VAL A 147 14.33 -31.11 3.40
CA VAL A 147 15.32 -30.15 2.86
C VAL A 147 15.22 -29.99 1.33
N TYR A 148 14.97 -31.07 0.59
CA TYR A 148 14.83 -31.02 -0.87
C TYR A 148 13.53 -30.33 -1.31
N GLN A 149 12.43 -30.60 -0.61
CA GLN A 149 11.14 -29.93 -0.83
C GLN A 149 11.22 -28.44 -0.50
N LEU A 150 11.93 -28.07 0.56
CA LEU A 150 12.20 -26.67 0.91
C LEU A 150 13.02 -25.97 -0.18
N ARG A 151 14.08 -26.61 -0.69
CA ARG A 151 14.89 -26.03 -1.76
C ARG A 151 14.09 -25.84 -3.06
N ARG A 152 13.27 -26.82 -3.43
CA ARG A 152 12.36 -26.70 -4.58
C ARG A 152 11.35 -25.57 -4.38
N LEU A 153 10.74 -25.49 -3.20
CA LEU A 153 9.83 -24.42 -2.87
C LEU A 153 10.50 -23.05 -2.95
N GLU A 154 11.74 -22.91 -2.47
CA GLU A 154 12.50 -21.66 -2.60
C GLU A 154 12.70 -21.29 -4.07
N SER A 155 13.09 -22.26 -4.92
CA SER A 155 13.24 -21.99 -6.36
C SER A 155 11.94 -21.60 -7.07
N GLU A 156 10.77 -21.99 -6.54
CA GLU A 156 9.47 -21.57 -7.06
C GLU A 156 9.03 -20.20 -6.53
N ILE A 157 9.44 -19.83 -5.32
CA ILE A 157 9.08 -18.56 -4.67
C ILE A 157 9.98 -17.42 -5.14
N GLU A 158 11.26 -17.69 -5.38
CA GLU A 158 12.24 -16.66 -5.74
C GLU A 158 11.86 -15.84 -6.98
N PRO A 159 11.39 -16.41 -8.11
CA PRO A 159 10.93 -15.59 -9.24
C PRO A 159 9.73 -14.73 -8.88
N LEU A 160 8.81 -15.21 -8.02
CA LEU A 160 7.67 -14.42 -7.55
C LEU A 160 8.10 -13.24 -6.69
N ARG A 161 9.15 -13.40 -5.87
CA ARG A 161 9.73 -12.31 -5.08
C ARG A 161 10.40 -11.25 -5.95
N GLN A 162 11.12 -11.69 -6.99
CA GLN A 162 11.74 -10.78 -7.95
C GLN A 162 10.68 -9.99 -8.71
N GLU A 163 9.60 -10.66 -9.14
CA GLU A 163 8.48 -10.01 -9.78
C GLU A 163 7.79 -9.02 -8.84
N LEU A 164 7.50 -9.42 -7.60
CA LEU A 164 6.90 -8.55 -6.59
C LEU A 164 7.73 -7.28 -6.37
N TYR A 165 9.05 -7.42 -6.24
CA TYR A 165 9.96 -6.28 -6.11
C TYR A 165 9.86 -5.34 -7.34
N SER A 166 9.83 -5.89 -8.54
CA SER A 166 9.71 -5.09 -9.77
C SER A 166 8.37 -4.35 -9.86
N VAL A 167 7.27 -5.00 -9.45
CA VAL A 167 5.92 -4.42 -9.42
C VAL A 167 5.84 -3.30 -8.38
N GLN A 168 6.41 -3.51 -7.20
CA GLN A 168 6.47 -2.50 -6.13
C GLN A 168 7.29 -1.28 -6.54
N LYS A 169 8.43 -1.49 -7.18
CA LYS A 169 9.25 -0.39 -7.72
C LYS A 169 8.47 0.40 -8.77
N LYS A 170 7.83 -0.29 -9.72
CA LYS A 170 7.01 0.35 -10.76
C LYS A 170 5.87 1.17 -10.14
N LYS A 171 5.18 0.63 -9.14
CA LYS A 171 4.12 1.33 -8.41
C LYS A 171 4.63 2.63 -7.78
N GLN A 172 5.79 2.59 -7.12
CA GLN A 172 6.40 3.79 -6.55
C GLN A 172 6.71 4.85 -7.60
N GLU A 173 7.26 4.46 -8.75
CA GLU A 173 7.53 5.38 -9.87
C GLU A 173 6.24 6.01 -10.42
N LEU A 174 5.17 5.22 -10.59
CA LEU A 174 3.87 5.71 -11.03
C LEU A 174 3.24 6.70 -10.04
N VAL A 175 3.31 6.39 -8.74
CA VAL A 175 2.80 7.27 -7.67
C VAL A 175 3.59 8.58 -7.63
N GLN A 176 4.92 8.53 -7.74
CA GLN A 176 5.74 9.74 -7.81
C GLN A 176 5.37 10.61 -9.02
N LYS A 177 5.19 9.98 -10.20
CA LYS A 177 4.79 10.70 -11.42
C LYS A 177 3.40 11.32 -11.25
N ARG A 178 2.42 10.59 -10.72
CA ARG A 178 1.08 11.11 -10.43
C ARG A 178 1.15 12.33 -9.51
N ASN A 179 1.86 12.21 -8.38
CA ASN A 179 1.98 13.30 -7.41
C ASN A 179 2.61 14.55 -8.04
N SER A 180 3.64 14.39 -8.89
CA SER A 180 4.25 15.53 -9.59
C SER A 180 3.27 16.24 -10.52
N LEU A 181 2.38 15.50 -11.21
CA LEU A 181 1.36 16.08 -12.07
C LEU A 181 0.23 16.74 -11.27
N GLU A 182 -0.14 16.17 -10.12
CA GLU A 182 -1.11 16.78 -9.21
C GLU A 182 -0.59 18.11 -8.62
N ASP A 183 0.69 18.18 -8.27
CA ASP A 183 1.33 19.41 -7.78
C ASP A 183 1.37 20.48 -8.88
N MET A 184 1.67 20.10 -10.12
CA MET A 184 1.56 21.00 -11.28
C MET A 184 0.12 21.50 -11.49
N LEU A 185 -0.87 20.63 -11.33
CA LEU A 185 -2.29 21.00 -11.46
C LEU A 185 -2.70 22.01 -10.38
N LYS A 186 -2.31 21.78 -9.11
CA LYS A 186 -2.60 22.68 -7.99
C LYS A 186 -1.89 24.04 -8.13
N GLY A 187 -0.67 24.06 -8.67
CA GLY A 187 0.07 25.31 -8.92
C GLY A 187 -0.47 26.15 -10.09
N GLN A 188 -1.34 25.59 -10.93
CA GLN A 188 -1.98 26.27 -12.05
C GLN A 188 -3.43 26.72 -11.75
N GLN A 189 -3.97 26.40 -10.57
CA GLN A 189 -5.28 26.85 -10.07
C GLN A 189 -5.15 28.12 -9.22
#